data_AF-A0A0P7CR98-F1
#
_entry.id   AF-A0A0P7CR98-F1
#
_cell.length_a   1.000
_cell.length_b   1.000
_cell.length_c   1.000
_cell.angle_alpha   90.00
_cell.angle_beta   90.00
_cell.angle_gamma   90.00
#
_symmetry.space_group_name_H-M   'P 1'
#
loop_
_entity.id
_entity.type
_entity.pdbx_description
1 polymer ?
#
loop_
_entity_poly.entity_id
_entity_poly.type
_entity_poly.pdbx_seq_one_letter_code
_entity_poly.pdbx_strand_id
1 'polypeptide(L)'
;MIGRGKRPSPAGPDGLDGLFGRIDALADGAVLTAPQVAEIFGVRDRTVTAWARDGQLAGLFHSRRVGWRFTPADLRTFAKRHYHQAAPAAA
;
A
#
# COMPACT_ATOMS: atom_id res chain seq x y z
N MET A 1 24.42 12.18 13.99
CA MET A 1 23.79 10.91 13.54
C MET A 1 22.32 10.97 13.93
N ILE A 2 21.42 11.34 13.02
CA ILE A 2 20.04 11.67 13.38
C ILE A 2 19.15 10.42 13.26
N GLY A 3 18.68 9.96 14.43
CA GLY A 3 17.30 9.51 14.66
C GLY A 3 16.84 8.22 13.99
N ARG A 4 16.66 7.16 14.79
CA ARG A 4 15.73 6.07 14.49
C ARG A 4 14.32 6.67 14.35
N GLY A 5 13.93 7.05 13.14
CA GLY A 5 12.58 7.48 12.81
C GLY A 5 11.59 6.39 13.20
N LYS A 6 10.70 6.74 14.13
CA LYS A 6 9.53 5.97 14.58
C LYS A 6 8.88 5.31 13.36
N ARG A 7 8.92 3.98 13.28
CA ARG A 7 8.21 3.24 12.23
C ARG A 7 6.72 3.59 12.38
N PRO A 8 6.04 4.13 11.36
CA PRO A 8 4.59 4.05 11.35
C PRO A 8 4.27 2.56 11.28
N SER A 9 3.77 2.01 12.38
CA SER A 9 3.13 0.71 12.37
C SER A 9 1.94 0.81 11.40
N PRO A 10 1.61 -0.23 10.60
CA PRO A 10 0.34 -0.27 9.87
C PRO A 10 -0.87 -0.14 10.83
N ALA A 11 -0.65 -0.33 12.13
CA ALA A 11 -1.53 0.09 13.21
C ALA A 11 -1.34 1.58 13.57
N GLY A 12 -1.54 2.48 12.59
CA GLY A 12 -1.92 3.86 12.91
C GLY A 12 -3.30 3.89 13.57
N PRO A 13 -3.70 4.98 14.24
CA PRO A 13 -4.91 5.06 15.08
C PRO A 13 -6.24 4.75 14.36
N ASP A 14 -6.24 4.62 13.03
CA ASP A 14 -7.43 4.54 12.19
C ASP A 14 -7.75 3.11 11.68
N GLY A 15 -6.90 2.11 11.98
CA GLY A 15 -7.14 0.72 11.55
C GLY A 15 -7.23 0.53 10.03
N LEU A 16 -7.99 -0.48 9.58
CA LEU A 16 -8.23 -0.75 8.15
C LEU A 16 -9.07 0.33 7.47
N ASP A 17 -9.96 0.98 8.21
CA ASP A 17 -10.81 2.04 7.69
C ASP A 17 -9.96 3.26 7.28
N GLY A 18 -8.93 3.60 8.07
CA GLY A 18 -7.96 4.63 7.70
C GLY A 18 -7.06 4.26 6.53
N LEU A 19 -6.87 2.97 6.23
CA LEU A 19 -6.18 2.55 5.00
C LEU A 19 -7.06 2.84 3.78
N PHE A 20 -8.33 2.44 3.82
CA PHE A 20 -9.26 2.69 2.71
C PHE A 20 -9.51 4.19 2.51
N GLY A 21 -9.68 4.97 3.60
CA GLY A 21 -9.81 6.42 3.51
C GLY A 21 -8.60 7.10 2.86
N ARG A 22 -7.37 6.65 3.16
CA ARG A 22 -6.16 7.16 2.52
C ARG A 22 -6.07 6.77 1.04
N ILE A 23 -6.56 5.59 0.65
CA ILE A 23 -6.59 5.17 -0.75
C ILE A 23 -7.66 5.95 -1.54
N ASP A 24 -8.86 6.11 -0.97
CA ASP A 24 -9.98 6.83 -1.61
C ASP A 24 -9.72 8.36 -1.70
N ALA A 25 -8.85 8.91 -0.85
CA ALA A 25 -8.39 10.30 -0.96
C ALA A 25 -7.41 10.54 -2.13
N LEU A 26 -6.88 9.49 -2.76
CA LEU A 26 -6.00 9.60 -3.92
C LEU A 26 -6.84 9.77 -5.18
N ALA A 27 -6.41 10.66 -6.08
CA ALA A 27 -7.09 10.83 -7.37
C ALA A 27 -7.03 9.54 -8.20
N ASP A 28 -8.13 9.15 -8.85
CA ASP A 28 -8.23 7.91 -9.63
C ASP A 28 -7.17 7.76 -10.73
N GLY A 29 -6.65 8.88 -11.26
CA GLY A 29 -5.56 8.91 -12.24
C GLY A 29 -4.15 8.99 -11.65
N ALA A 30 -4.02 8.98 -10.32
CA ALA A 30 -2.71 9.08 -9.67
C ALA A 30 -1.88 7.83 -9.94
N VAL A 31 -0.59 8.04 -10.22
CA VAL A 31 0.36 6.94 -10.39
C VAL A 31 1.35 6.95 -9.25
N LEU A 32 1.32 5.90 -8.45
CA LEU A 32 2.09 5.77 -7.22
C LEU A 32 3.33 4.92 -7.47
N THR A 33 4.37 5.23 -6.70
CA THR A 33 5.62 4.49 -6.68
C THR A 33 5.66 3.53 -5.49
N ALA A 34 6.50 2.50 -5.55
CA ALA A 34 6.68 1.54 -4.45
C ALA A 34 6.92 2.19 -3.07
N PRO A 35 7.76 3.25 -2.91
CA PRO A 35 7.91 3.91 -1.61
C PRO A 35 6.63 4.61 -1.13
N GLN A 36 5.85 5.24 -2.02
CA GLN A 36 4.58 5.87 -1.64
C GLN A 36 3.54 4.83 -1.21
N VAL A 37 3.44 3.72 -1.94
CA VAL A 37 2.58 2.60 -1.54
C VAL A 37 3.03 2.04 -0.20
N ALA A 38 4.34 1.93 0.04
CA ALA A 38 4.87 1.45 1.31
C ALA A 38 4.47 2.36 2.49
N GLU A 39 4.44 3.67 2.30
CA GLU A 39 3.93 4.62 3.31
C GLU A 39 2.43 4.44 3.59
N ILE A 40 1.63 4.23 2.54
CA ILE A 40 0.19 3.99 2.66
C ILE A 40 -0.05 2.69 3.47
N PHE A 41 0.64 1.62 3.13
CA PHE A 41 0.46 0.31 3.78
C PHE A 41 1.28 0.15 5.08
N GLY A 42 2.13 1.11 5.44
CA GLY A 42 3.01 0.99 6.62
C GLY A 42 4.03 -0.16 6.52
N VAL A 43 4.45 -0.51 5.31
CA VAL A 43 5.40 -1.60 5.04
C VAL A 43 6.72 -1.05 4.48
N ARG A 44 7.65 -1.95 4.10
CA ARG A 44 8.87 -1.55 3.38
C ARG A 44 8.60 -1.53 1.87
N ASP A 45 9.26 -0.61 1.16
CA ASP A 45 9.29 -0.53 -0.30
C ASP A 45 9.56 -1.88 -0.99
N ARG A 46 10.53 -2.64 -0.48
CA ARG A 46 10.89 -3.98 -0.99
C ARG A 46 9.72 -4.96 -0.90
N THR A 47 8.89 -4.83 0.14
CA THR A 47 7.70 -5.68 0.33
C THR A 47 6.68 -5.38 -0.76
N VAL A 48 6.45 -4.11 -1.07
CA VAL A 48 5.58 -3.70 -2.19
C VAL A 48 6.12 -4.23 -3.52
N THR A 49 7.42 -4.11 -3.76
CA THR A 49 8.01 -4.66 -4.99
C THR A 49 7.92 -6.18 -5.06
N ALA A 50 7.99 -6.89 -3.93
CA ALA A 50 7.79 -8.33 -3.90
C ALA A 50 6.35 -8.69 -4.26
N TRP A 51 5.36 -8.04 -3.64
CA TRP A 51 3.95 -8.24 -3.99
C TRP A 51 3.66 -8.02 -5.47
N ALA A 52 4.28 -7.02 -6.08
CA ALA A 52 4.14 -6.75 -7.50
C ALA A 52 4.79 -7.83 -8.38
N ARG A 53 5.98 -8.30 -7.99
CA ARG A 53 6.71 -9.38 -8.70
C ARG A 53 5.99 -10.72 -8.60
N ASP A 54 5.38 -10.99 -7.45
CA ASP A 54 4.65 -12.22 -7.16
C ASP A 54 3.21 -12.19 -7.71
N GLY A 55 2.80 -11.09 -8.36
CA GLY A 55 1.47 -10.92 -8.93
C GLY A 55 0.35 -10.75 -7.88
N GLN A 56 0.70 -10.50 -6.62
CA GLN A 56 -0.27 -10.24 -5.56
C GLN A 56 -0.85 -8.83 -5.69
N LEU A 57 0.01 -7.85 -5.94
CA LEU A 57 -0.37 -6.45 -6.17
C LEU A 57 -0.29 -6.16 -7.68
N ALA A 58 -1.42 -5.78 -8.27
CA ALA A 58 -1.45 -5.33 -9.65
C ALA A 58 -0.63 -4.03 -9.79
N GLY A 59 0.25 -3.99 -10.79
CA GLY A 59 1.10 -2.85 -11.05
C GLY A 59 1.79 -2.97 -12.40
N LEU A 60 2.20 -1.85 -12.96
CA LEU A 60 2.93 -1.78 -14.21
C LEU A 60 4.42 -1.57 -13.92
N PHE A 61 5.25 -2.53 -14.32
CA PHE A 61 6.69 -2.32 -14.34
C PHE A 61 7.07 -1.51 -15.57
N HIS A 62 7.52 -0.26 -15.36
CA HIS A 62 7.86 0.61 -16.49
C HIS A 62 9.30 0.38 -16.97
N SER A 63 10.28 0.48 -16.08
CA SER A 63 11.69 0.21 -16.41
C SER A 63 12.53 0.05 -15.14
N ARG A 64 13.80 -0.39 -15.27
CA ARG A 64 14.72 -0.48 -14.12
C ARG A 64 15.03 0.87 -13.47
N ARG A 65 14.96 1.98 -14.22
CA ARG A 65 15.19 3.34 -13.70
C ARG A 65 13.96 3.95 -13.04
N VAL A 66 12.78 3.64 -13.58
CA VAL A 66 11.50 4.22 -13.15
C VAL A 66 10.83 3.37 -12.08
N GLY A 67 11.01 2.05 -12.14
CA GLY A 67 10.45 1.07 -11.22
C GLY A 67 8.99 0.72 -11.52
N TRP A 68 8.33 0.21 -10.50
CA TRP A 68 6.91 -0.14 -10.53
C TRP A 68 6.03 1.10 -10.38
N ARG A 69 4.86 1.03 -11.01
CA ARG A 69 3.80 2.02 -10.97
C ARG A 69 2.49 1.34 -10.58
N PHE A 70 1.78 1.96 -9.65
CA PHE A 70 0.56 1.42 -9.06
C PHE A 70 -0.53 2.46 -9.13
N THR A 71 -1.77 2.04 -9.38
CA THR A 71 -2.92 2.92 -9.32
C THR A 71 -3.67 2.75 -8.00
N PRO A 72 -4.37 3.78 -7.50
CA PRO A 72 -5.24 3.64 -6.33
C PRO A 72 -6.25 2.50 -6.45
N ALA A 73 -6.76 2.25 -7.66
CA ALA A 73 -7.66 1.13 -7.94
C ALA A 73 -7.02 -0.24 -7.67
N ASP A 74 -5.75 -0.42 -8.06
CA ASP A 74 -4.98 -1.64 -7.79
C ASP A 74 -4.76 -1.82 -6.29
N LEU A 75 -4.38 -0.74 -5.60
CA LEU A 75 -4.18 -0.72 -4.15
C LEU A 75 -5.47 -1.11 -3.42
N ARG A 76 -6.61 -0.56 -3.84
CA ARG A 76 -7.92 -0.85 -3.25
C ARG A 76 -8.31 -2.31 -3.45
N THR A 77 -8.07 -2.84 -4.65
CA THR A 77 -8.36 -4.24 -4.99
C THR A 77 -7.50 -5.19 -4.16
N PHE A 78 -6.20 -4.89 -4.04
CA PHE A 78 -5.28 -5.63 -3.18
C PHE A 78 -5.70 -5.55 -1.72
N ALA A 79 -6.02 -4.35 -1.23
CA ALA A 79 -6.43 -4.13 0.15
C ALA A 79 -7.70 -4.91 0.49
N LYS A 80 -8.70 -4.89 -0.39
CA LYS A 80 -9.90 -5.74 -0.28
C LYS A 80 -9.54 -7.23 -0.26
N ARG A 81 -8.68 -7.70 -1.15
CA ARG A 81 -8.33 -9.13 -1.21
C ARG A 81 -7.58 -9.62 0.03
N HIS A 82 -6.67 -8.82 0.57
CA HIS A 82 -5.75 -9.24 1.64
C HIS A 82 -6.20 -8.86 3.05
N TYR A 83 -6.99 -7.79 3.20
CA TYR A 83 -7.38 -7.28 4.52
C TYR A 83 -8.89 -7.35 4.79
N HIS A 84 -9.73 -7.69 3.81
CA HIS A 84 -11.17 -7.93 4.06
C HIS A 84 -11.43 -9.23 4.85
N GLN A 85 -10.39 -10.04 5.13
CA GLN A 85 -10.45 -11.12 6.11
C GLN A 85 -10.16 -10.67 7.56
N ALA A 86 -9.81 -9.40 7.78
CA ALA A 86 -9.51 -8.84 9.10
C ALA A 86 -10.58 -7.83 9.58
N ALA A 87 -11.80 -7.89 9.02
CA ALA A 87 -12.97 -7.42 9.73
C ALA A 87 -13.30 -8.47 10.79
N PRO A 88 -13.12 -8.20 12.10
CA PRO A 88 -13.65 -9.11 13.09
C PRO A 88 -15.16 -9.16 12.87
N ALA A 89 -15.70 -10.38 12.80
CA ALA A 89 -17.05 -10.61 13.25
C ALA A 89 -17.13 -10.08 14.68
N ALA A 90 -17.60 -8.83 14.82
CA ALA A 90 -18.07 -8.32 16.09
C ALA A 90 -19.35 -9.12 16.40
N ALA A 91 -19.16 -10.21 17.11
CA ALA A 91 -20.19 -10.98 17.79
C ALA A 91 -20.64 -10.24 19.06
#